data_AF-A0A327NUW5-F1
#
_entry.id   AF-A0A327NUW5-F1
#
_cell.length_a   1.000
_cell.length_b   1.000
_cell.length_c   1.000
_cell.angle_alpha   90.00
_cell.angle_beta   90.00
_cell.angle_gamma   90.00
#
_symmetry.space_group_name_H-M   'P 1'
#
loop_
_entity.id
_entity.type
_entity.pdbx_description
1 polymer ?
#
loop_
_entity_poly.entity_id
_entity_poly.type
_entity_poly.pdbx_seq_one_letter_code
_entity_poly.pdbx_strand_id
1 'polypeptide(L)' 'MWSITHFPAAMRSLNPTTRAKAIEIANQLLEQGQLDKQHVIAMSVEEARRWARCESTERQWAIRNMQTYA' A
#
# COMPACT_ATOMS: atom_id res chain seq x y z
N MET A 1 5.26 7.79 -13.64
CA MET A 1 4.53 8.06 -12.40
C MET A 1 3.17 7.37 -12.49
N TRP A 2 2.78 6.61 -11.47
CA TRP A 2 1.49 5.90 -11.42
C TRP A 2 0.45 6.70 -10.66
N SER A 3 -0.82 6.46 -10.98
CA SER A 3 -1.95 7.17 -10.39
C SER A 3 -3.13 6.22 -10.14
N ILE A 4 -4.09 6.67 -9.35
CA ILE A 4 -5.29 5.87 -9.00
C ILE A 4 -6.14 5.45 -10.20
N THR A 5 -5.97 6.11 -11.34
CA THR A 5 -6.62 5.80 -12.63
C THR A 5 -5.72 5.03 -13.58
N HIS A 6 -4.40 5.05 -13.37
CA HIS A 6 -3.41 4.49 -14.29
C HIS A 6 -2.35 3.71 -13.51
N PHE A 7 -2.67 2.45 -13.21
CA PHE A 7 -1.86 1.53 -12.41
C PHE A 7 -1.77 0.15 -13.09
N PRO A 8 -0.68 -0.61 -12.85
CA PRO A 8 -0.49 -1.93 -13.44
C PRO A 8 -1.52 -2.94 -12.94
N ALA A 9 -1.82 -3.94 -13.77
CA ALA A 9 -2.80 -4.99 -13.46
C ALA A 9 -2.53 -5.71 -12.14
N ALA A 10 -1.26 -5.84 -11.72
CA ALA A 10 -0.86 -6.39 -10.43
C ALA A 10 -1.54 -5.69 -9.23
N MET A 11 -1.71 -4.36 -9.29
CA MET A 11 -2.35 -3.57 -8.24
C MET A 11 -3.89 -3.62 -8.30
N ARG A 12 -4.48 -4.12 -9.39
CA ARG A 12 -5.94 -4.20 -9.56
C ARG A 12 -6.59 -5.18 -8.59
N SER A 13 -5.85 -6.22 -8.19
CA SER A 13 -6.30 -7.22 -7.22
C SER A 13 -6.33 -6.73 -5.77
N LEU A 14 -5.78 -5.53 -5.49
CA LEU A 14 -5.67 -4.97 -4.15
C LEU A 14 -6.89 -4.12 -3.79
N ASN A 15 -7.20 -4.09 -2.49
CA ASN A 15 -8.22 -3.21 -1.90
C ASN A 15 -7.91 -1.74 -2.22
N PRO A 16 -8.90 -0.84 -2.32
CA PRO A 16 -8.69 0.55 -2.69
C PRO A 16 -7.64 1.27 -1.82
N THR A 17 -7.68 1.08 -0.50
CA THR A 17 -6.72 1.65 0.46
C THR A 17 -5.30 1.11 0.23
N THR A 18 -5.18 -0.22 0.10
CA THR A 18 -3.91 -0.90 -0.17
C THR A 18 -3.32 -0.47 -1.51
N ARG A 19 -4.17 -0.29 -2.54
CA ARG A 19 -3.76 0.19 -3.86
C ARG A 19 -3.25 1.62 -3.81
N ALA A 20 -3.92 2.51 -3.08
CA ALA A 20 -3.43 3.88 -2.89
C ALA A 20 -2.04 3.89 -2.24
N LYS A 21 -1.83 3.05 -1.22
CA LYS A 21 -0.52 2.91 -0.56
C LYS A 21 0.54 2.33 -1.50
N ALA A 22 0.18 1.35 -2.33
CA ALA A 22 1.07 0.80 -3.34
C ALA A 22 1.52 1.88 -4.33
N ILE A 23 0.59 2.72 -4.83
CA ILE A 23 0.91 3.81 -5.76
C ILE A 23 1.88 4.82 -5.15
N GLU A 24 1.68 5.18 -3.88
CA GLU A 24 2.57 6.08 -3.15
C GLU A 24 4.01 5.54 -3.09
N ILE A 25 4.17 4.30 -2.62
CA ILE A 25 5.48 3.63 -2.51
C ILE A 25 6.12 3.49 -3.90
N ALA A 26 5.33 3.12 -4.90
CA ALA A 26 5.80 2.92 -6.25
C ALA A 26 6.30 4.24 -6.88
N ASN A 27 5.64 5.37 -6.60
CA ASN A 27 6.11 6.67 -7.04
C ASN A 27 7.41 7.07 -6.34
N GLN A 28 7.54 6.86 -5.02
CA GLN A 28 8.78 7.11 -4.30
C GLN A 28 9.96 6.30 -4.84
N LEU A 29 9.74 5.00 -5.14
CA LEU A 29 10.76 4.14 -5.73
C LEU A 29 11.15 4.57 -7.15
N LEU A 30 10.19 5.07 -7.95
CA LEU A 30 10.48 5.65 -9.26
C LEU A 30 11.27 6.95 -9.16
N GLU A 31 10.99 7.80 -8.16
CA GLU A 31 11.75 9.03 -7.91
C GLU A 31 13.20 8.74 -7.52
N GLN A 32 13.44 7.63 -6.82
CA GLN A 32 14.82 7.18 -6.53
C GLN A 32 15.54 6.67 -7.78
N GLY A 33 14.83 6.29 -8.85
CA GLY A 33 15.41 6.04 -10.17
C GLY A 33 16.36 4.83 -10.28
N GLN A 34 16.52 4.03 -9.22
CA GLN A 34 17.49 2.93 -9.17
C GLN A 34 16.93 1.56 -9.57
N LEU A 35 15.62 1.43 -9.76
CA LEU A 35 14.94 0.14 -9.88
C LEU A 35 14.14 0.05 -11.18
N ASP A 36 14.18 -1.13 -11.83
CA ASP A 36 13.33 -1.43 -12.97
C ASP A 36 11.85 -1.33 -12.63
N LYS A 37 11.03 -0.95 -13.63
CA LYS A 37 9.58 -0.85 -13.46
C LYS A 37 8.95 -2.13 -12.89
N GLN A 38 9.41 -3.32 -13.30
CA GLN A 38 8.90 -4.58 -12.74
C GLN A 38 9.25 -4.75 -11.26
N HIS A 39 10.50 -4.45 -10.86
CA HIS A 39 10.92 -4.51 -9.46
C HIS A 39 10.14 -3.52 -8.60
N VAL A 40 9.95 -2.29 -9.10
CA VAL A 40 9.16 -1.28 -8.39
C VAL A 40 7.71 -1.75 -8.20
N ILE A 41 7.09 -2.36 -9.20
CA ILE A 41 5.71 -2.88 -9.11
C ILE A 41 5.64 -4.00 -8.07
N ALA A 42 6.58 -4.95 -8.08
CA ALA A 42 6.59 -6.05 -7.12
C ALA A 42 6.77 -5.55 -5.69
N MET A 43 7.80 -4.74 -5.45
CA MET A 43 8.10 -4.17 -4.12
C MET A 43 6.95 -3.34 -3.57
N SER A 44 6.39 -2.44 -4.38
CA SER A 44 5.28 -1.59 -3.94
C SER A 44 4.02 -2.38 -3.59
N VAL A 45 3.73 -3.46 -4.33
CA VAL A 45 2.60 -4.36 -4.04
C VAL A 45 2.86 -5.17 -2.77
N GLU A 46 4.06 -5.71 -2.58
CA GLU A 46 4.41 -6.49 -1.39
C GLU A 46 4.37 -5.64 -0.12
N GLU A 47 4.95 -4.43 -0.17
CA GLU A 47 4.97 -3.51 0.96
C GLU A 47 3.56 -3.02 1.29
N ALA A 48 2.76 -2.69 0.27
CA ALA A 48 1.36 -2.33 0.49
C ALA A 48 0.54 -3.49 1.08
N ARG A 49 0.76 -4.73 0.61
CA ARG A 49 0.12 -5.92 1.19
C ARG A 49 0.53 -6.12 2.65
N ARG A 50 1.81 -5.91 2.98
CA ARG A 50 2.30 -5.98 4.35
C ARG A 50 1.67 -4.91 5.22
N TRP A 51 1.61 -3.68 4.72
CA TRP A 51 0.94 -2.56 5.38
C TRP A 51 -0.54 -2.86 5.62
N ALA A 52 -1.27 -3.39 4.63
CA ALA A 52 -2.68 -3.76 4.80
C ALA A 52 -2.90 -4.87 5.85
N ARG A 53 -1.99 -5.84 5.94
CA ARG A 53 -2.02 -6.86 7.00
C ARG A 53 -1.76 -6.25 8.38
N CYS A 54 -0.79 -5.35 8.51
CA CYS A 54 -0.54 -4.64 9.75
C CYS A 54 -1.70 -3.71 10.12
N GLU A 55 -2.22 -2.90 9.18
CA GLU A 55 -3.37 -2.02 9.39
C GLU A 55 -4.62 -2.80 9.82
N SER A 56 -4.82 -4.02 9.34
CA SER A 56 -5.93 -4.87 9.81
C SER A 56 -5.81 -5.21 11.30
N THR A 57 -4.58 -5.38 11.78
CA THR A 57 -4.24 -5.57 13.20
C THR A 57 -4.26 -4.24 13.94
N GLU A 58 -3.80 -3.17 13.30
CA GLU A 58 -3.63 -1.83 13.87
C GLU A 58 -5.00 -1.12 14.06
N ARG A 59 -5.92 -1.32 13.12
CA ARG A 59 -7.30 -0.86 13.23
C ARG A 59 -8.06 -1.68 14.27
N GLN A 60 -7.74 -2.97 14.44
CA GLN A 60 -8.36 -3.82 15.47
C GLN A 60 -7.96 -3.45 16.90
N TRP A 61 -6.68 -3.14 17.19
CA TRP A 61 -6.32 -2.68 18.54
C TRP A 61 -6.79 -1.23 18.80
N ALA A 62 -6.78 -0.35 17.80
CA ALA A 62 -7.25 1.03 17.98
C ALA A 62 -8.75 1.07 18.31
N ILE A 63 -9.58 0.30 17.60
CA ILE A 63 -11.02 0.15 17.90
C ILE A 63 -11.22 -0.46 19.29
N ARG A 64 -10.43 -1.49 19.65
CA ARG A 64 -10.55 -2.20 20.93
C ARG A 64 -10.15 -1.34 22.15
N ASN A 65 -9.17 -0.45 22.01
CA ASN A 65 -8.68 0.38 23.12
C ASN A 65 -9.41 1.72 23.26
N MET A 66 -10.19 2.14 22.26
CA MET A 66 -10.97 3.39 22.31
C MET A 66 -12.32 3.24 23.03
N GLN A 67 -12.69 2.04 23.49
CA GLN A 67 -13.94 1.78 24.23
C GLN A 67 -13.76 1.79 25.76
N THR A 68 -12.54 2.00 26.26
CA THR A 68 -12.22 1.94 27.69
C THR A 68 -12.14 3.31 28.39
N TYR A 69 -12.50 4.39 27.70
CA TYR A 69 -12.56 5.75 28.26
C TYR A 69 -13.92 6.41 28.00
N ALA A 70 -15.01 5.80 28.49
CA ALA A 70 -16.33 6.40 28.57
C ALA A 70 -16.86 6.32 30.00
#